data_AF-X0UVN7-F1
#
_entry.id   AF-X0UVN7-F1
#
_cell.length_a   1.000
_cell.length_b   1.000
_cell.length_c   1.000
_cell.angle_alpha   90.00
_cell.angle_beta   90.00
_cell.angle_gamma   90.00
#
_symmetry.space_group_name_H-M   'P 1'
#
loop_
_entity.id
_entity.type
_entity.pdbx_description
1 polymer ?
#
loop_
_entity_poly.entity_id
_entity_poly.type
_entity_poly.pdbx_seq_one_letter_code
_entity_poly.pdbx_strand_id
1 'polypeptide(L)'
;AIKKGWIALDALYGNELTALCRPEELIRLVDYAERLRRSYDFTINSAMITDVPGYTWGIVPVLAQSGVKYFSVGPNRGHRIGYTLSSWGDKPFYWESPSGKQNILCWVAGEGYSLFHSGRLDSGRLFNYLKRLEKSKYPYDMVQIRYSIGGDNGPPDPELSEFVKNWNAKYAYPKLVVATTSEMFREFERRYADRVPKARGDFTPYWEDGAGSSARETSMNRAAAERLVQSETLWAMLNAAGYPADEFYTAWRNVILYDEHTWGAHCSISQPDSDFTKAQWKIKQAFALDADAQSQKLLKDSLARHRSPAK
;
A
#
# COMPACT_ATOMS: atom_id res chain seq x y z
N ALA A 1 8.46 11.66 -17.33
CA ALA A 1 8.15 12.20 -15.98
C ALA A 1 8.99 11.51 -14.92
N ILE A 2 8.93 10.17 -14.80
CA ILE A 2 9.66 9.39 -13.78
C ILE A 2 11.17 9.64 -13.81
N LYS A 3 11.85 9.47 -14.95
CA LYS A 3 13.30 9.77 -15.08
C LYS A 3 13.67 11.23 -14.78
N LYS A 4 12.71 12.16 -14.89
CA LYS A 4 12.91 13.58 -14.56
C LYS A 4 12.63 13.89 -13.07
N GLY A 5 12.20 12.90 -12.29
CA GLY A 5 11.83 13.06 -10.88
C GLY A 5 10.45 13.71 -10.65
N TRP A 6 9.67 13.99 -11.70
CA TRP A 6 8.38 14.68 -11.56
C TRP A 6 7.27 13.79 -11.00
N ILE A 7 7.41 12.48 -11.16
CA ILE A 7 6.49 11.46 -10.66
C ILE A 7 7.37 10.38 -10.05
N ALA A 8 7.12 10.01 -8.79
CA ALA A 8 7.74 8.85 -8.17
C ALA A 8 6.82 7.64 -8.28
N LEU A 9 7.45 6.47 -8.31
CA LEU A 9 6.78 5.20 -8.13
C LEU A 9 7.11 4.72 -6.72
N ASP A 10 6.09 4.33 -5.96
CA ASP A 10 6.24 3.56 -4.74
C ASP A 10 6.20 2.06 -5.08
N ALA A 11 6.49 1.20 -4.10
CA ALA A 11 6.73 -0.23 -4.34
C ALA A 11 5.52 -1.15 -4.16
N LEU A 12 4.40 -0.69 -3.59
CA LEU A 12 3.20 -1.50 -3.34
C LEU A 12 2.25 -1.45 -4.53
N TYR A 13 1.78 -2.62 -4.97
CA TYR A 13 0.92 -2.73 -6.16
C TYR A 13 -0.45 -2.05 -5.96
N GLY A 14 -1.00 -2.18 -4.75
CA GLY A 14 -2.26 -1.58 -4.32
C GLY A 14 -2.22 -1.18 -2.85
N ASN A 15 -3.34 -0.69 -2.32
CA ASN A 15 -3.47 -0.42 -0.89
C ASN A 15 -4.08 -1.66 -0.23
N GLU A 16 -3.22 -2.49 0.34
CA GLU A 16 -3.56 -3.87 0.69
C GLU A 16 -4.02 -4.04 2.13
N LEU A 17 -5.01 -4.91 2.33
CA LEU A 17 -5.39 -5.41 3.65
C LEU A 17 -4.46 -6.56 4.05
N THR A 18 -3.29 -6.19 4.56
CA THR A 18 -2.18 -7.14 4.80
C THR A 18 -2.48 -8.28 5.79
N ALA A 19 -3.56 -8.25 6.59
CA ALA A 19 -3.97 -9.42 7.40
C ALA A 19 -4.81 -10.44 6.63
N LEU A 20 -5.32 -10.08 5.45
CA LEU A 20 -5.87 -11.06 4.51
C LEU A 20 -4.74 -11.83 3.82
N CYS A 21 -3.61 -11.14 3.61
CA CYS A 21 -2.47 -11.65 2.88
C CYS A 21 -1.72 -12.78 3.61
N ARG A 22 -1.38 -13.84 2.88
CA ARG A 22 -0.38 -14.84 3.27
C ARG A 22 1.04 -14.32 3.02
N PRO A 23 2.09 -14.95 3.59
CA PRO A 23 3.47 -14.49 3.40
C PRO A 23 3.88 -14.33 1.93
N GLU A 24 3.51 -15.28 1.07
CA GLU A 24 3.83 -15.18 -0.36
C GLU A 24 3.06 -14.03 -1.02
N GLU A 25 1.77 -13.84 -0.71
CA GLU A 25 0.97 -12.73 -1.24
C GLU A 25 1.63 -11.38 -0.91
N LEU A 26 2.12 -11.21 0.32
CA LEU A 26 2.89 -10.01 0.70
C LEU A 26 4.12 -9.80 -0.19
N ILE A 27 4.87 -10.87 -0.50
CA ILE A 27 6.03 -10.80 -1.42
C ILE A 27 5.57 -10.38 -2.81
N ARG A 28 4.47 -10.93 -3.31
CA ARG A 28 3.93 -10.59 -4.64
C ARG A 28 3.44 -9.16 -4.77
N LEU A 29 3.12 -8.48 -3.66
CA LEU A 29 2.76 -7.06 -3.67
C LEU A 29 3.84 -6.15 -4.25
N VAL A 30 5.11 -6.56 -4.22
CA VAL A 30 6.24 -5.75 -4.70
C VAL A 30 6.83 -6.27 -6.02
N ASP A 31 6.27 -7.34 -6.61
CA ASP A 31 6.79 -7.94 -7.85
C ASP A 31 6.77 -6.95 -9.03
N TYR A 32 5.71 -6.15 -9.16
CA TYR A 32 5.63 -5.18 -10.26
C TYR A 32 6.74 -4.12 -10.15
N ALA A 33 7.07 -3.69 -8.93
CA ALA A 33 8.11 -2.70 -8.71
C ALA A 33 9.45 -3.27 -9.20
N GLU A 34 9.73 -4.53 -8.88
CA GLU A 34 10.93 -5.23 -9.36
C GLU A 34 10.95 -5.37 -10.89
N ARG A 35 9.82 -5.71 -11.54
CA ARG A 35 9.72 -5.73 -13.01
C ARG A 35 10.04 -4.37 -13.62
N LEU A 36 9.58 -3.27 -13.00
CA LEU A 36 9.85 -1.91 -13.45
C LEU A 36 11.32 -1.52 -13.24
N ARG A 37 11.93 -1.90 -12.11
CA ARG A 37 13.37 -1.68 -11.87
C ARG A 37 14.20 -2.33 -12.97
N ARG A 38 13.93 -3.61 -13.28
CA ARG A 38 14.66 -4.36 -14.32
C ARG A 38 14.47 -3.80 -15.72
N SER A 39 13.25 -3.39 -16.06
CA SER A 39 12.92 -2.93 -17.41
C SER A 39 13.41 -1.52 -17.70
N TYR A 40 13.48 -0.65 -16.68
CA TYR A 40 13.65 0.79 -16.88
C TYR A 40 14.75 1.45 -16.06
N ASP A 41 15.43 0.69 -15.19
CA ASP A 41 16.47 1.19 -14.28
C ASP A 41 15.95 2.32 -13.37
N PHE A 42 14.76 2.11 -12.81
CA PHE A 42 14.13 3.06 -11.89
C PHE A 42 14.53 2.77 -10.44
N THR A 43 14.76 3.83 -9.66
CA THR A 43 14.89 3.73 -8.21
C THR A 43 13.50 3.76 -7.58
N ILE A 44 13.07 2.62 -7.03
CA ILE A 44 11.84 2.47 -6.25
C ILE A 44 12.26 2.00 -4.86
N ASN A 45 12.41 2.92 -3.90
CA ASN A 45 12.93 2.64 -2.55
C ASN A 45 11.99 3.05 -1.42
N SER A 46 10.76 3.45 -1.78
CA SER A 46 9.71 3.80 -0.85
C SER A 46 8.45 3.02 -1.17
N ALA A 47 7.62 2.84 -0.15
CA ALA A 47 6.26 2.36 -0.24
C ALA A 47 5.33 3.45 0.30
N MET A 48 4.17 3.55 -0.30
CA MET A 48 3.11 4.47 0.11
C MET A 48 1.81 3.70 0.14
N ILE A 49 1.04 3.88 1.21
CA ILE A 49 -0.28 3.31 1.35
C ILE A 49 -1.25 4.36 1.91
N THR A 50 -2.47 4.30 1.39
CA THR A 50 -3.54 5.27 1.61
C THR A 50 -4.77 4.56 2.14
N ASP A 51 -5.53 5.26 2.98
CA ASP A 51 -6.83 4.84 3.54
C ASP A 51 -6.75 3.74 4.62
N VAL A 52 -5.97 2.69 4.39
CA VAL A 52 -5.84 1.54 5.32
C VAL A 52 -5.26 1.96 6.68
N PRO A 53 -5.87 1.60 7.82
CA PRO A 53 -5.43 2.05 9.14
C PRO A 53 -4.56 1.04 9.92
N GLY A 54 -3.96 0.03 9.30
CA GLY A 54 -3.02 -0.87 9.98
C GLY A 54 -2.44 -1.93 9.05
N TYR A 55 -1.33 -2.54 9.47
CA TYR A 55 -0.56 -3.50 8.69
C TYR A 55 0.05 -4.62 9.55
N THR A 56 0.09 -5.84 9.00
CA THR A 56 0.76 -6.97 9.63
C THR A 56 2.27 -6.78 9.62
N TRP A 57 2.94 -7.25 10.68
CA TRP A 57 4.38 -7.12 10.89
C TRP A 57 5.21 -7.82 9.80
N GLY A 58 4.60 -8.80 9.12
CA GLY A 58 5.17 -9.51 7.99
C GLY A 58 5.51 -8.61 6.79
N ILE A 59 4.90 -7.42 6.67
CA ILE A 59 5.21 -6.48 5.58
C ILE A 59 6.64 -5.91 5.69
N VAL A 60 7.16 -5.77 6.91
CA VAL A 60 8.48 -5.15 7.15
C VAL A 60 9.62 -5.89 6.46
N PRO A 61 9.83 -7.21 6.66
CA PRO A 61 10.90 -7.93 5.97
C PRO A 61 10.71 -7.92 4.44
N VAL A 62 9.48 -7.95 3.93
CA VAL A 62 9.20 -7.91 2.49
C VAL A 62 9.64 -6.58 1.88
N LEU A 63 9.24 -5.46 2.48
CA LEU A 63 9.64 -4.13 2.04
C LEU A 63 11.17 -3.98 2.12
N ALA A 64 11.77 -4.30 3.26
CA ALA A 64 13.21 -4.14 3.44
C ALA A 64 14.04 -4.97 2.44
N GLN A 65 13.67 -6.24 2.23
CA GLN A 65 14.41 -7.14 1.32
C GLN A 65 14.18 -6.82 -0.15
N SER A 66 13.08 -6.16 -0.50
CA SER A 66 12.81 -5.66 -1.86
C SER A 66 13.45 -4.28 -2.14
N GLY A 67 14.33 -3.80 -1.25
CA GLY A 67 15.04 -2.53 -1.41
C GLY A 67 14.24 -1.30 -0.99
N VAL A 68 13.08 -1.48 -0.35
CA VAL A 68 12.27 -0.38 0.21
C VAL A 68 12.79 -0.03 1.59
N LYS A 69 13.12 1.25 1.79
CA LYS A 69 13.60 1.79 3.07
C LYS A 69 12.55 2.61 3.81
N TYR A 70 11.58 3.14 3.07
CA TYR A 70 10.66 4.17 3.55
C TYR A 70 9.21 3.72 3.38
N PHE A 71 8.38 3.92 4.40
CA PHE A 71 6.97 3.56 4.33
C PHE A 71 6.07 4.73 4.77
N SER A 72 5.46 5.40 3.80
CA SER A 72 4.48 6.47 4.01
C SER A 72 3.09 5.88 4.24
N VAL A 73 2.54 6.13 5.42
CA VAL A 73 1.19 5.69 5.79
C VAL A 73 0.27 6.89 5.89
N GLY A 74 -0.77 6.93 5.06
CA GLY A 74 -1.82 7.95 5.09
C GLY A 74 -3.18 7.32 5.34
N PRO A 75 -3.54 6.97 6.59
CA PRO A 75 -4.77 6.24 6.87
C PRO A 75 -5.98 7.17 6.72
N ASN A 76 -7.18 6.59 6.72
CA ASN A 76 -8.39 7.36 6.90
C ASN A 76 -8.38 8.11 8.25
N ARG A 77 -9.13 9.21 8.31
CA ARG A 77 -9.25 10.05 9.51
C ARG A 77 -10.40 9.62 10.42
N GLY A 78 -11.30 8.78 9.92
CA GLY A 78 -12.45 8.26 10.65
C GLY A 78 -12.85 6.87 10.16
N HIS A 79 -13.98 6.36 10.67
CA HIS A 79 -14.54 5.04 10.37
C HIS A 79 -13.63 3.85 10.74
N ARG A 80 -13.76 3.35 11.98
CA ARG A 80 -13.12 2.10 12.45
C ARG A 80 -11.59 2.07 12.27
N ILE A 81 -10.91 3.19 12.48
CA ILE A 81 -9.43 3.28 12.40
C ILE A 81 -8.72 2.93 13.72
N GLY A 82 -9.49 2.48 14.72
CA GLY A 82 -9.00 2.22 16.07
C GLY A 82 -8.15 3.35 16.65
N TYR A 83 -6.95 3.01 17.12
CA TYR A 83 -6.01 3.97 17.74
C TYR A 83 -4.89 4.41 16.80
N THR A 84 -4.99 4.18 15.50
CA THR A 84 -3.91 4.41 14.53
C THR A 84 -3.38 5.84 14.57
N LEU A 85 -4.25 6.85 14.46
CA LEU A 85 -3.84 8.25 14.50
C LEU A 85 -3.43 8.74 15.89
N SER A 86 -4.10 8.31 16.96
CA SER A 86 -3.74 8.72 18.32
C SER A 86 -2.40 8.11 18.78
N SER A 87 -2.12 6.87 18.36
CA SER A 87 -0.90 6.14 18.70
C SER A 87 0.27 6.56 17.84
N TRP A 88 0.09 6.70 16.52
CA TRP A 88 1.20 6.83 15.56
C TRP A 88 1.18 8.08 14.69
N GLY A 89 0.08 8.85 14.69
CA GLY A 89 -0.02 10.09 13.92
C GLY A 89 1.12 11.04 14.24
N ASP A 90 1.85 11.46 13.21
CA ASP A 90 3.03 12.32 13.27
C ASP A 90 4.17 11.77 14.13
N LYS A 91 4.24 10.46 14.34
CA LYS A 91 5.33 9.82 15.07
C LYS A 91 6.08 8.90 14.10
N PRO A 92 7.11 9.39 13.40
CA PRO A 92 7.97 8.53 12.61
C PRO A 92 8.72 7.54 13.51
N PHE A 93 8.92 6.32 13.03
CA PHE A 93 9.62 5.26 13.76
C PHE A 93 10.34 4.31 12.80
N TYR A 94 11.44 3.72 13.25
CA TYR A 94 12.02 2.55 12.58
C TYR A 94 11.21 1.32 12.98
N TRP A 95 10.49 0.75 12.03
CA TRP A 95 9.79 -0.51 12.23
C TRP A 95 10.77 -1.66 12.04
N GLU A 96 11.16 -2.30 13.14
CA GLU A 96 12.10 -3.43 13.11
C GLU A 96 11.36 -4.72 12.74
N SER A 97 11.94 -5.55 11.87
CA SER A 97 11.34 -6.81 11.43
C SER A 97 11.27 -7.84 12.57
N PRO A 98 10.44 -8.90 12.45
CA PRO A 98 10.39 -9.99 13.44
C PRO A 98 11.75 -10.62 13.75
N SER A 99 12.65 -10.66 12.77
CA SER A 99 14.00 -11.21 12.96
C SER A 99 14.99 -10.24 13.60
N GLY A 100 14.64 -8.95 13.70
CA GLY A 100 15.54 -7.87 14.12
C GLY A 100 16.66 -7.53 13.13
N LYS A 101 16.74 -8.22 11.98
CA LYS A 101 17.81 -8.03 10.98
C LYS A 101 17.53 -6.87 10.03
N GLN A 102 16.29 -6.47 9.88
CA GLN A 102 15.87 -5.38 8.99
C GLN A 102 15.06 -4.34 9.76
N ASN A 103 15.09 -3.11 9.25
CA ASN A 103 14.18 -2.07 9.63
C ASN A 103 13.81 -1.23 8.40
N ILE A 104 12.65 -0.59 8.48
CA ILE A 104 12.23 0.46 7.53
C ILE A 104 11.79 1.67 8.33
N LEU A 105 12.00 2.87 7.80
CA LEU A 105 11.51 4.09 8.40
C LEU A 105 10.05 4.30 7.99
N CYS A 106 9.14 4.18 8.96
CA CYS A 106 7.70 4.34 8.78
C CYS A 106 7.25 5.70 9.30
N TRP A 107 6.31 6.35 8.60
CA TRP A 107 5.71 7.60 9.04
C TRP A 107 4.22 7.67 8.71
N VAL A 108 3.39 7.67 9.76
CA VAL A 108 1.95 7.90 9.68
C VAL A 108 1.65 9.39 9.64
N ALA A 109 1.01 9.88 8.58
CA ALA A 109 0.52 11.25 8.49
C ALA A 109 -0.58 11.47 9.55
N GLY A 110 -0.37 12.39 10.50
CA GLY A 110 -1.32 12.63 11.60
C GLY A 110 -2.66 13.17 11.15
N GLU A 111 -2.71 13.82 9.99
CA GLU A 111 -3.96 14.27 9.37
C GLU A 111 -4.54 13.27 8.36
N GLY A 112 -4.03 12.04 8.31
CA GLY A 112 -4.42 11.05 7.32
C GLY A 112 -4.12 11.51 5.89
N TYR A 113 -4.76 10.87 4.91
CA TYR A 113 -4.65 11.31 3.51
C TYR A 113 -5.69 12.35 3.09
N SER A 114 -6.83 12.42 3.79
CA SER A 114 -8.03 13.12 3.32
C SER A 114 -8.18 14.55 3.83
N LEU A 115 -7.11 15.17 4.37
CA LEU A 115 -7.15 16.52 4.94
C LEU A 115 -7.70 17.59 3.99
N PHE A 116 -7.49 17.41 2.68
CA PHE A 116 -7.84 18.39 1.63
C PHE A 116 -8.93 17.88 0.67
N HIS A 117 -9.66 16.81 1.01
CA HIS A 117 -10.75 16.30 0.18
C HIS A 117 -11.84 17.36 -0.08
N SER A 118 -12.16 18.16 0.95
CA SER A 118 -13.18 19.23 0.89
C SER A 118 -12.60 20.63 0.68
N GLY A 119 -11.47 20.75 -0.04
CA GLY A 119 -10.93 22.04 -0.49
C GLY A 119 -9.41 22.08 -0.50
N ARG A 120 -8.84 23.09 -1.15
CA ARG A 120 -7.39 23.20 -1.41
C ARG A 120 -6.56 23.55 -0.18
N LEU A 121 -5.25 23.54 -0.33
CA LEU A 121 -4.33 24.00 0.71
C LEU A 121 -4.60 25.47 1.03
N ASP A 122 -4.77 25.80 2.31
CA ASP A 122 -4.95 27.17 2.77
C ASP A 122 -4.20 27.41 4.09
N SER A 123 -3.90 28.69 4.35
CA SER A 123 -3.13 29.11 5.51
C SER A 123 -3.81 28.77 6.84
N GLY A 124 -5.14 28.84 6.93
CA GLY A 124 -5.88 28.59 8.16
C GLY A 124 -5.77 27.13 8.59
N ARG A 125 -6.02 26.20 7.66
CA ARG A 125 -5.85 24.76 7.91
C ARG A 125 -4.42 24.42 8.31
N LEU A 126 -3.44 24.95 7.59
CA LEU A 126 -2.03 24.69 7.90
C LEU A 126 -1.63 25.25 9.29
N PHE A 127 -1.95 26.51 9.60
CA PHE A 127 -1.62 27.09 10.90
C PHE A 127 -2.32 26.39 12.06
N ASN A 128 -3.57 25.93 11.87
CA ASN A 128 -4.26 25.14 12.89
C ASN A 128 -3.56 23.80 13.14
N TYR A 129 -3.06 23.15 12.10
CA TYR A 129 -2.29 21.92 12.24
C TYR A 129 -0.96 22.16 12.96
N LEU A 130 -0.21 23.21 12.57
CA LEU A 130 1.05 23.58 13.22
C LEU A 130 0.85 23.89 14.71
N LYS A 131 -0.23 24.60 15.08
CA LYS A 131 -0.58 24.84 16.50
C LYS A 131 -0.83 23.55 17.28
N ARG A 132 -1.41 22.51 16.66
CA ARG A 132 -1.58 21.20 17.30
C ARG A 132 -0.23 20.52 17.53
N LEU A 133 0.66 20.57 16.54
CA LEU A 133 2.02 20.02 16.65
C LEU A 133 2.83 20.73 17.73
N GLU A 134 2.76 22.07 17.80
CA GLU A 134 3.40 22.85 18.85
C GLU A 134 2.86 22.47 20.24
N LYS A 135 1.53 22.39 20.39
CA LYS A 135 0.88 21.98 21.64
C LYS A 135 1.25 20.55 22.06
N SER A 136 1.44 19.63 21.11
CA SER A 136 1.87 18.26 21.39
C SER A 136 3.39 18.13 21.58
N LYS A 137 4.14 19.25 21.56
CA LYS A 137 5.60 19.29 21.66
C LYS A 137 6.28 18.42 20.61
N TYR A 138 5.80 18.52 19.37
CA TYR A 138 6.36 17.83 18.23
C TYR A 138 7.88 18.09 18.11
N PRO A 139 8.73 17.04 18.05
CA PRO A 139 10.17 17.19 18.28
C PRO A 139 10.99 17.50 17.01
N TYR A 140 10.35 17.64 15.84
CA TYR A 140 11.02 17.82 14.55
C TYR A 140 10.64 19.16 13.90
N ASP A 141 11.52 19.69 13.03
CA ASP A 141 11.27 20.91 12.26
C ASP A 141 10.56 20.67 10.91
N MET A 142 10.23 19.41 10.64
CA MET A 142 9.68 18.93 9.37
C MET A 142 8.53 17.98 9.67
N VAL A 143 7.41 18.13 8.96
CA VAL A 143 6.24 17.25 9.06
C VAL A 143 5.75 16.82 7.68
N GLN A 144 5.34 15.56 7.54
CA GLN A 144 4.69 15.03 6.35
C GLN A 144 3.25 15.54 6.27
N ILE A 145 2.84 16.01 5.09
CA ILE A 145 1.44 16.32 4.77
C ILE A 145 1.05 15.55 3.52
N ARG A 146 -0.02 14.76 3.61
CA ARG A 146 -0.64 14.13 2.44
C ARG A 146 -1.55 15.14 1.77
N TYR A 147 -1.45 15.24 0.45
CA TYR A 147 -2.19 16.23 -0.31
C TYR A 147 -2.94 15.57 -1.47
N SER A 148 -4.26 15.50 -1.34
CA SER A 148 -5.22 15.10 -2.36
C SER A 148 -6.45 16.01 -2.26
N ILE A 149 -7.03 16.36 -3.41
CA ILE A 149 -8.24 17.19 -3.50
C ILE A 149 -9.35 16.44 -4.22
N GLY A 150 -10.61 16.81 -4.00
CA GLY A 150 -11.74 16.26 -4.76
C GLY A 150 -12.21 14.87 -4.30
N GLY A 151 -11.76 14.42 -3.13
CA GLY A 151 -12.13 13.11 -2.60
C GLY A 151 -11.38 11.95 -3.26
N ASP A 152 -11.92 10.76 -3.10
CA ASP A 152 -11.38 9.56 -3.73
C ASP A 152 -11.48 9.67 -5.25
N ASN A 153 -10.41 9.29 -5.94
CA ASN A 153 -10.26 9.48 -7.39
C ASN A 153 -10.28 10.96 -7.84
N GLY A 154 -10.03 11.89 -6.92
CA GLY A 154 -9.95 13.31 -7.23
C GLY A 154 -8.73 13.66 -8.10
N PRO A 155 -8.78 14.79 -8.83
CA PRO A 155 -7.74 15.18 -9.76
C PRO A 155 -6.49 15.73 -9.05
N PRO A 156 -5.32 15.77 -9.72
CA PRO A 156 -4.21 16.58 -9.25
C PRO A 156 -4.58 18.07 -9.22
N ASP A 157 -4.09 18.83 -8.24
CA ASP A 157 -4.30 20.28 -8.19
C ASP A 157 -3.31 21.01 -9.13
N PRO A 158 -3.79 21.63 -10.23
CA PRO A 158 -2.91 22.36 -11.15
C PRO A 158 -2.28 23.62 -10.52
N GLU A 159 -2.84 24.14 -9.41
CA GLU A 159 -2.39 25.38 -8.77
C GLU A 159 -1.40 25.16 -7.62
N LEU A 160 -1.16 23.90 -7.21
CA LEU A 160 -0.34 23.58 -6.04
C LEU A 160 1.06 24.21 -6.10
N SER A 161 1.72 24.13 -7.25
CA SER A 161 3.09 24.64 -7.41
C SER A 161 3.15 26.16 -7.25
N GLU A 162 2.18 26.88 -7.80
CA GLU A 162 2.11 28.34 -7.70
C GLU A 162 1.72 28.77 -6.28
N PHE A 163 0.82 28.03 -5.61
CA PHE A 163 0.51 28.24 -4.20
C PHE A 163 1.76 28.09 -3.32
N VAL A 164 2.52 27.00 -3.49
CA VAL A 164 3.74 26.73 -2.72
C VAL A 164 4.79 27.81 -2.94
N LYS A 165 4.99 28.25 -4.18
CA LYS A 165 5.89 29.36 -4.51
C LYS A 165 5.47 30.66 -3.81
N ASN A 166 4.20 31.04 -3.91
CA ASN A 166 3.69 32.26 -3.28
C ASN A 166 3.73 32.20 -1.76
N TRP A 167 3.45 31.04 -1.16
CA TRP A 167 3.63 30.79 0.26
C TRP A 167 5.07 31.05 0.69
N ASN A 168 6.03 30.42 0.00
CA ASN A 168 7.45 30.49 0.36
C ASN A 168 8.05 31.88 0.16
N ALA A 169 7.49 32.70 -0.74
CA ALA A 169 7.85 34.10 -0.90
C ALA A 169 7.26 34.99 0.21
N LYS A 170 6.03 34.69 0.65
CA LYS A 170 5.31 35.47 1.68
C LYS A 170 5.80 35.19 3.10
N TYR A 171 6.03 33.93 3.44
CA TYR A 171 6.35 33.51 4.81
C TYR A 171 7.81 33.10 4.96
N ALA A 172 8.44 33.53 6.06
CA ALA A 172 9.76 33.05 6.45
C ALA A 172 9.73 31.54 6.73
N TYR A 173 8.76 31.10 7.55
CA TYR A 173 8.54 29.69 7.90
C TYR A 173 7.04 29.39 8.11
N PRO A 174 6.62 28.11 7.99
CA PRO A 174 7.41 27.00 7.43
C PRO A 174 7.61 27.16 5.92
N LYS A 175 8.61 26.49 5.37
CA LYS A 175 8.76 26.34 3.92
C LYS A 175 7.97 25.11 3.47
N LEU A 176 7.18 25.28 2.42
CA LEU A 176 6.44 24.19 1.77
C LEU A 176 7.29 23.60 0.66
N VAL A 177 7.32 22.27 0.58
CA VAL A 177 8.06 21.53 -0.45
C VAL A 177 7.12 20.48 -1.03
N VAL A 178 6.92 20.54 -2.35
CA VAL A 178 6.29 19.43 -3.09
C VAL A 178 7.38 18.40 -3.33
N ALA A 179 7.25 17.24 -2.70
CA ALA A 179 8.28 16.20 -2.71
C ALA A 179 7.68 14.84 -3.04
N THR A 180 8.49 13.98 -3.63
CA THR A 180 8.21 12.55 -3.70
C THR A 180 8.35 11.90 -2.32
N THR A 181 7.77 10.71 -2.14
CA THR A 181 7.92 9.91 -0.92
C THR A 181 9.40 9.75 -0.55
N SER A 182 10.22 9.32 -1.51
CA SER A 182 11.65 9.07 -1.29
C SER A 182 12.43 10.33 -0.94
N GLU A 183 12.12 11.49 -1.52
CA GLU A 183 12.77 12.76 -1.18
C GLU A 183 12.44 13.21 0.24
N MET A 184 11.16 13.16 0.60
CA MET A 184 10.69 13.55 1.92
C MET A 184 11.32 12.70 3.02
N PHE A 185 11.30 11.37 2.86
CA PHE A 185 11.90 10.47 3.86
C PHE A 185 13.42 10.59 3.93
N ARG A 186 14.13 10.72 2.80
CA ARG A 186 15.59 10.91 2.80
C ARG A 186 15.98 12.16 3.56
N GLU A 187 15.27 13.26 3.36
CA GLU A 187 15.58 14.50 4.06
C GLU A 187 15.28 14.41 5.56
N PHE A 188 14.18 13.75 5.94
CA PHE A 188 13.86 13.51 7.34
C PHE A 188 14.92 12.61 8.01
N GLU A 189 15.25 11.48 7.39
CA GLU A 189 16.27 10.54 7.89
C GLU A 189 17.64 11.22 8.03
N ARG A 190 18.06 12.02 7.04
CA ARG A 190 19.32 12.77 7.08
C ARG A 190 19.43 13.69 8.29
N ARG A 191 18.33 14.29 8.73
CA ARG A 191 18.29 15.24 9.86
C ARG A 191 18.13 14.56 11.22
N TYR A 192 17.44 13.42 11.27
CA TYR A 192 16.87 12.91 12.52
C TYR A 192 17.07 11.42 12.78
N ALA A 193 17.80 10.68 11.95
CA ALA A 193 17.97 9.23 12.09
C ALA A 193 18.38 8.78 13.51
N ASP A 194 19.18 9.57 14.22
CA ASP A 194 19.64 9.32 15.60
C ASP A 194 18.56 9.54 16.67
N ARG A 195 17.46 10.22 16.33
CA ARG A 195 16.36 10.59 17.24
C ARG A 195 15.08 9.81 16.99
N VAL A 196 15.00 9.07 15.87
CA VAL A 196 13.81 8.29 15.52
C VAL A 196 13.69 7.06 16.42
N PRO A 197 12.57 6.88 17.13
CA PRO A 197 12.36 5.69 17.97
C PRO A 197 12.20 4.43 17.12
N LYS A 198 12.39 3.27 17.76
CA LYS A 198 12.13 1.96 17.16
C LYS A 198 10.81 1.39 17.66
N ALA A 199 10.11 0.67 16.78
CA ALA A 199 8.90 -0.07 17.12
C ALA A 199 8.95 -1.50 16.58
N ARG A 200 8.21 -2.41 17.22
CA ARG A 200 8.11 -3.84 16.91
C ARG A 200 6.67 -4.30 17.07
N GLY A 201 6.33 -5.42 16.43
CA GLY A 201 5.00 -6.00 16.48
C GLY A 201 4.13 -5.54 15.31
N ASP A 202 2.93 -6.12 15.25
CA ASP A 202 1.90 -5.74 14.29
C ASP A 202 1.49 -4.29 14.52
N PHE A 203 1.31 -3.57 13.41
CA PHE A 203 0.51 -2.36 13.44
C PHE A 203 -0.94 -2.79 13.26
N THR A 204 -1.56 -3.28 14.34
CA THR A 204 -2.85 -4.01 14.33
C THR A 204 -3.85 -3.46 13.31
N PRO A 205 -4.16 -4.24 12.27
CA PRO A 205 -5.15 -3.86 11.27
C PRO A 205 -6.60 -3.88 11.80
N TYR A 206 -7.46 -3.01 11.25
CA TYR A 206 -8.83 -2.79 11.73
C TYR A 206 -9.94 -3.01 10.69
N TRP A 207 -9.60 -3.14 9.40
CA TRP A 207 -10.59 -3.13 8.30
C TRP A 207 -10.78 -4.49 7.63
N GLU A 208 -10.01 -5.49 8.04
CA GLU A 208 -10.08 -6.85 7.51
C GLU A 208 -11.32 -7.63 7.93
N ASP A 209 -12.11 -7.10 8.88
CA ASP A 209 -13.40 -7.66 9.24
C ASP A 209 -14.38 -7.72 8.04
N GLY A 210 -14.19 -6.83 7.05
CA GLY A 210 -14.94 -6.81 5.80
C GLY A 210 -14.86 -8.11 5.01
N ALA A 211 -13.76 -8.88 5.09
CA ALA A 211 -13.65 -10.15 4.39
C ALA A 211 -14.71 -11.19 4.83
N GLY A 212 -15.23 -11.05 6.05
CA GLY A 212 -16.33 -11.87 6.54
C GLY A 212 -17.62 -11.75 5.70
N SER A 213 -17.87 -10.60 5.07
CA SER A 213 -19.05 -10.41 4.21
C SER A 213 -18.96 -11.14 2.87
N SER A 214 -17.80 -11.69 2.53
CA SER A 214 -17.52 -12.39 1.27
C SER A 214 -16.72 -13.67 1.49
N ALA A 215 -17.06 -14.43 2.54
CA ALA A 215 -16.30 -15.60 2.97
C ALA A 215 -16.06 -16.64 1.87
N ARG A 216 -16.99 -16.78 0.92
CA ARG A 216 -16.84 -17.68 -0.24
C ARG A 216 -15.68 -17.26 -1.12
N GLU A 217 -15.68 -16.02 -1.60
CA GLU A 217 -14.63 -15.45 -2.44
C GLU A 217 -13.29 -15.40 -1.69
N THR A 218 -13.30 -15.07 -0.40
CA THR A 218 -12.09 -15.06 0.43
C THR A 218 -11.49 -16.46 0.55
N SER A 219 -12.33 -17.49 0.75
CA SER A 219 -11.89 -18.89 0.76
C SER A 219 -11.32 -19.31 -0.60
N MET A 220 -11.98 -18.93 -1.70
CA MET A 220 -11.49 -19.20 -3.06
C MET A 220 -10.13 -18.52 -3.31
N ASN A 221 -9.97 -17.24 -2.94
CA ASN A 221 -8.72 -16.52 -3.14
C ASN A 221 -7.56 -17.16 -2.36
N ARG A 222 -7.81 -17.51 -1.08
CA ARG A 222 -6.83 -18.20 -0.24
C ARG A 222 -6.43 -19.57 -0.80
N ALA A 223 -7.38 -20.31 -1.36
CA ALA A 223 -7.10 -21.59 -2.01
C ALA A 223 -6.31 -21.40 -3.31
N ALA A 224 -6.61 -20.35 -4.09
CA ALA A 224 -5.90 -20.01 -5.31
C ALA A 224 -4.44 -19.66 -5.02
N ALA A 225 -4.15 -18.80 -4.05
CA ALA A 225 -2.80 -18.44 -3.65
C ALA A 225 -1.96 -19.65 -3.20
N GLU A 226 -2.53 -20.50 -2.36
CA GLU A 226 -1.88 -21.75 -1.93
C GLU A 226 -1.56 -22.66 -3.13
N ARG A 227 -2.51 -22.76 -4.07
CA ARG A 227 -2.33 -23.54 -5.29
C ARG A 227 -1.26 -22.96 -6.19
N LEU A 228 -1.14 -21.64 -6.28
CA LEU A 228 -0.08 -20.98 -7.04
C LEU A 228 1.29 -21.34 -6.46
N VAL A 229 1.50 -21.23 -5.15
CA VAL A 229 2.76 -21.64 -4.49
C VAL A 229 3.13 -23.10 -4.82
N GLN A 230 2.16 -24.00 -4.70
CA GLN A 230 2.37 -25.42 -5.02
C GLN A 230 2.71 -25.62 -6.50
N SER A 231 2.00 -24.91 -7.39
CA SER A 231 2.23 -24.99 -8.83
C SER A 231 3.61 -24.46 -9.21
N GLU A 232 4.05 -23.33 -8.66
CA GLU A 232 5.39 -22.78 -8.88
C GLU A 232 6.47 -23.76 -8.42
N THR A 233 6.27 -24.39 -7.27
CA THR A 233 7.16 -25.44 -6.75
C THR A 233 7.27 -26.60 -7.74
N LEU A 234 6.13 -27.10 -8.25
CA LEU A 234 6.12 -28.18 -9.23
C LEU A 234 6.77 -27.78 -10.56
N TRP A 235 6.52 -26.57 -11.06
CA TRP A 235 7.20 -26.07 -12.25
C TRP A 235 8.71 -25.98 -12.06
N ALA A 236 9.18 -25.48 -10.91
CA ALA A 236 10.60 -25.41 -10.59
C ALA A 236 11.26 -26.80 -10.55
N MET A 237 10.56 -27.81 -10.00
CA MET A 237 11.07 -29.18 -9.88
C MET A 237 11.01 -29.97 -11.20
N LEU A 238 9.93 -29.84 -11.95
CA LEU A 238 9.62 -30.72 -13.09
C LEU A 238 10.01 -30.13 -14.44
N ASN A 239 9.94 -28.80 -14.61
CA ASN A 239 10.22 -28.13 -15.87
C ASN A 239 10.52 -26.63 -15.72
N ALA A 240 11.60 -26.28 -15.01
CA ALA A 240 11.94 -24.89 -14.74
C ALA A 240 12.10 -24.04 -16.02
N ALA A 241 12.66 -24.61 -17.08
CA ALA A 241 12.88 -23.91 -18.35
C ALA A 241 11.57 -23.52 -19.06
N GLY A 242 10.46 -24.19 -18.76
CA GLY A 242 9.15 -23.91 -19.35
C GLY A 242 8.22 -23.10 -18.45
N TYR A 243 8.71 -22.53 -17.35
CA TYR A 243 7.88 -21.81 -16.37
C TYR A 243 7.10 -20.65 -17.02
N PRO A 244 5.76 -20.64 -16.96
CA PRO A 244 4.93 -19.65 -17.62
C PRO A 244 4.81 -18.36 -16.77
N ALA A 245 5.90 -17.59 -16.72
CA ALA A 245 6.05 -16.45 -15.80
C ALA A 245 4.94 -15.39 -15.90
N ASP A 246 4.52 -15.03 -17.12
CA ASP A 246 3.47 -14.01 -17.29
C ASP A 246 2.07 -14.52 -16.91
N GLU A 247 1.80 -15.82 -17.04
CA GLU A 247 0.54 -16.42 -16.56
C GLU A 247 0.50 -16.44 -15.03
N PHE A 248 1.60 -16.80 -14.37
CA PHE A 248 1.73 -16.73 -12.91
C PHE A 248 1.61 -15.29 -12.41
N TYR A 249 2.28 -14.34 -13.05
CA TYR A 249 2.15 -12.92 -12.71
C TYR A 249 0.70 -12.46 -12.80
N THR A 250 -0.02 -12.86 -13.85
CA THR A 250 -1.44 -12.50 -14.01
C THR A 250 -2.30 -13.13 -12.92
N ALA A 251 -2.07 -14.39 -12.57
CA ALA A 251 -2.81 -15.08 -11.52
C ALA A 251 -2.56 -14.46 -10.13
N TRP A 252 -1.31 -14.21 -9.78
CA TRP A 252 -0.94 -13.52 -8.55
C TRP A 252 -1.51 -12.10 -8.49
N ARG A 253 -1.53 -11.37 -9.62
CA ARG A 253 -2.15 -10.05 -9.71
C ARG A 253 -3.64 -10.09 -9.37
N ASN A 254 -4.35 -11.13 -9.78
CA ASN A 254 -5.76 -11.30 -9.42
C ASN A 254 -5.91 -11.63 -7.92
N VAL A 255 -5.02 -12.44 -7.35
CA VAL A 255 -5.02 -12.71 -5.90
C VAL A 255 -4.88 -11.42 -5.09
N ILE A 256 -3.87 -10.60 -5.40
CA ILE A 256 -3.62 -9.35 -4.65
C ILE A 256 -4.73 -8.30 -4.88
N LEU A 257 -5.29 -8.21 -6.10
CA LEU A 257 -6.40 -7.28 -6.36
C LEU A 257 -7.69 -7.67 -5.61
N TYR A 258 -7.87 -8.95 -5.28
CA TYR A 258 -8.93 -9.37 -4.38
C TYR A 258 -8.64 -8.97 -2.92
N ASP A 259 -7.40 -8.93 -2.47
CA ASP A 259 -7.06 -8.53 -1.09
C ASP A 259 -6.93 -7.00 -0.90
N GLU A 260 -6.94 -6.24 -1.98
CA GLU A 260 -6.92 -4.76 -1.97
C GLU A 260 -8.08 -4.18 -1.13
N HIS A 261 -7.84 -3.10 -0.38
CA HIS A 261 -8.77 -2.58 0.64
C HIS A 261 -10.15 -2.14 0.15
N THR A 262 -10.31 -1.84 -1.13
CA THR A 262 -11.61 -1.45 -1.71
C THR A 262 -12.50 -2.68 -1.80
N TRP A 263 -13.22 -2.98 -0.73
CA TRP A 263 -14.01 -4.21 -0.61
C TRP A 263 -15.36 -4.13 -1.35
N GLY A 264 -15.89 -2.92 -1.54
CA GLY A 264 -17.14 -2.68 -2.23
C GLY A 264 -17.50 -1.21 -2.31
N ALA A 265 -18.69 -0.91 -2.82
CA ALA A 265 -19.15 0.46 -2.98
C ALA A 265 -19.35 1.17 -1.62
N HIS A 266 -19.09 2.47 -1.58
CA HIS A 266 -19.30 3.32 -0.38
C HIS A 266 -20.75 3.25 0.16
N CYS A 267 -21.73 2.92 -0.69
CA CYS A 267 -23.14 2.80 -0.34
C CYS A 267 -23.60 1.35 -0.14
N SER A 268 -22.69 0.37 -0.11
CA SER A 268 -23.03 -1.07 -0.06
C SER A 268 -23.88 -1.50 1.15
N ILE A 269 -23.81 -0.76 2.26
CA ILE A 269 -24.65 -1.03 3.45
C ILE A 269 -26.05 -0.41 3.31
N SER A 270 -26.14 0.83 2.82
CA SER A 270 -27.41 1.57 2.74
C SER A 270 -28.20 1.25 1.48
N GLN A 271 -27.53 0.85 0.40
CA GLN A 271 -28.08 0.53 -0.91
C GLN A 271 -27.43 -0.76 -1.46
N PRO A 272 -27.56 -1.90 -0.76
CA PRO A 272 -26.90 -3.16 -1.13
C PRO A 272 -27.36 -3.65 -2.50
N ASP A 273 -28.61 -3.38 -2.86
CA ASP A 273 -29.24 -3.87 -4.08
C ASP A 273 -29.11 -2.97 -5.30
N SER A 274 -28.50 -1.78 -5.15
CA SER A 274 -28.33 -0.86 -6.27
C SER A 274 -27.43 -1.45 -7.35
N ASP A 275 -27.69 -1.09 -8.60
CA ASP A 275 -26.85 -1.50 -9.74
C ASP A 275 -25.39 -1.07 -9.54
N PHE A 276 -25.17 0.09 -8.93
CA PHE A 276 -23.83 0.59 -8.61
C PHE A 276 -23.09 -0.33 -7.62
N THR A 277 -23.74 -0.71 -6.51
CA THR A 277 -23.15 -1.64 -5.53
C THR A 277 -22.86 -2.99 -6.17
N LYS A 278 -23.83 -3.56 -6.89
CA LYS A 278 -23.71 -4.86 -7.55
C LYS A 278 -22.61 -4.87 -8.62
N ALA A 279 -22.48 -3.78 -9.39
CA ALA A 279 -21.46 -3.67 -10.43
C ALA A 279 -20.04 -3.64 -9.86
N GLN A 280 -19.79 -2.87 -8.79
CA GLN A 280 -18.47 -2.86 -8.14
C GLN A 280 -18.16 -4.21 -7.50
N TRP A 281 -19.15 -4.84 -6.86
CA TRP A 281 -18.97 -6.17 -6.28
C TRP A 281 -18.60 -7.21 -7.35
N LYS A 282 -19.24 -7.16 -8.52
CA LYS A 282 -18.90 -8.06 -9.64
C LYS A 282 -17.44 -7.94 -10.07
N ILE A 283 -16.87 -6.74 -10.06
CA ILE A 283 -15.45 -6.53 -10.38
C ILE A 283 -14.57 -7.17 -9.31
N LYS A 284 -14.84 -6.90 -8.03
CA LYS A 284 -14.08 -7.49 -6.91
C LYS A 284 -14.14 -9.02 -6.92
N GLN A 285 -15.33 -9.58 -7.09
CA GLN A 285 -15.56 -11.02 -7.18
C GLN A 285 -14.81 -11.65 -8.36
N ALA A 286 -14.74 -10.97 -9.51
CA ALA A 286 -14.06 -11.51 -10.69
C ALA A 286 -12.58 -11.82 -10.41
N PHE A 287 -11.89 -11.03 -9.59
CA PHE A 287 -10.50 -11.32 -9.22
C PHE A 287 -10.33 -12.68 -8.53
N ALA A 288 -11.18 -13.01 -7.54
CA ALA A 288 -11.13 -14.31 -6.88
C ALA A 288 -11.49 -15.48 -7.82
N LEU A 289 -12.49 -15.28 -8.69
CA LEU A 289 -12.89 -16.30 -9.67
C LEU A 289 -11.79 -16.56 -10.71
N ASP A 290 -11.19 -15.49 -11.24
CA ASP A 290 -10.12 -15.59 -12.22
C ASP A 290 -8.86 -16.20 -11.61
N ALA A 291 -8.48 -15.80 -10.39
CA ALA A 291 -7.36 -16.38 -9.65
C ALA A 291 -7.56 -17.89 -9.42
N ASP A 292 -8.76 -18.32 -9.03
CA ASP A 292 -9.05 -19.74 -8.83
C ASP A 292 -8.96 -20.53 -10.16
N ALA A 293 -9.59 -20.03 -11.22
CA ALA A 293 -9.53 -20.68 -12.54
C ALA A 293 -8.10 -20.77 -13.10
N GLN A 294 -7.34 -19.68 -13.01
CA GLN A 294 -5.95 -19.60 -13.49
C GLN A 294 -5.03 -20.50 -12.67
N SER A 295 -5.14 -20.49 -11.34
CA SER A 295 -4.31 -21.36 -10.48
C SER A 295 -4.60 -22.84 -10.71
N GLN A 296 -5.85 -23.24 -10.97
CA GLN A 296 -6.19 -24.62 -11.32
C GLN A 296 -5.57 -25.04 -12.66
N LYS A 297 -5.62 -24.16 -13.67
CA LYS A 297 -4.97 -24.40 -14.97
C LYS A 297 -3.46 -24.56 -14.78
N LEU A 298 -2.81 -23.63 -14.10
CA LEU A 298 -1.35 -23.66 -13.88
C LEU A 298 -0.89 -24.91 -13.12
N LEU A 299 -1.68 -25.37 -12.14
CA LEU A 299 -1.41 -26.64 -11.46
C LEU A 299 -1.54 -27.83 -12.42
N LYS A 300 -2.63 -27.89 -13.20
CA LYS A 300 -2.85 -28.97 -14.17
C LYS A 300 -1.72 -29.03 -15.19
N ASP A 301 -1.28 -27.88 -15.71
CA ASP A 301 -0.23 -27.77 -16.70
C ASP A 301 1.12 -28.21 -16.14
N SER A 302 1.42 -27.89 -14.86
CA SER A 302 2.65 -28.33 -14.18
C SER A 302 2.79 -29.87 -14.13
N LEU A 303 1.66 -30.59 -14.16
CA LEU A 303 1.60 -32.06 -14.07
C LEU A 303 1.35 -32.73 -15.42
N ALA A 304 1.13 -31.99 -16.50
CA ALA A 304 0.62 -32.53 -17.76
C ALA A 304 1.51 -33.63 -18.37
N ARG A 305 2.84 -33.53 -18.21
CA ARG A 305 3.81 -34.53 -18.70
C ARG A 305 3.98 -35.74 -17.79
N HIS A 306 3.40 -35.71 -16.59
CA HIS A 306 3.56 -36.72 -15.55
C HIS A 306 2.25 -37.45 -15.23
N ARG A 307 1.15 -37.14 -15.91
CA ARG A 307 -0.10 -37.91 -15.83
C ARG A 307 0.04 -39.16 -16.70
N SER A 308 -0.03 -40.34 -16.08
CA SER A 308 -0.28 -41.58 -16.82
C SER A 308 -1.62 -41.46 -17.56
N PRO A 309 -1.74 -41.95 -18.81
CA PRO A 309 -3.05 -42.04 -19.45
C PRO A 309 -3.97 -42.85 -18.55
N ALA A 310 -5.17 -42.31 -18.28
CA ALA A 310 -6.18 -43.01 -17.52
C ALA A 310 -6.44 -44.38 -18.19
N LYS A 311 -6.35 -45.45 -17.41
CA LYS A 311 -6.71 -46.80 -17.86
C LYS A 311 -8.21 -46.92 -18.06
#